data_AF-A0A536FGX7-F1
#
_entry.id   AF-A0A536FGX7-F1
#
_cell.length_a   1.000
_cell.length_b   1.000
_cell.length_c   1.000
_cell.angle_alpha   90.00
_cell.angle_beta   90.00
_cell.angle_gamma   90.00
#
_symmetry.space_group_name_H-M   'P 1'
#
loop_
_entity.id
_entity.type
_entity.pdbx_description
1 polymer ?
#
loop_
_entity_poly.entity_id
_entity_poly.type
_entity_poly.pdbx_seq_one_letter_code
_entity_poly.pdbx_strand_id
1 'polypeptide(L)'
;MPMIDVYATEGTFKNRKALAKDLAAAVMRWERVPEIPLFKDNTAAFIHDLPRDAVSNVHRRVALAPGKSKRMSSAQAARRALGR
;
A
#
# COMPACT_ATOMS: atom_id res chain seq x y z
N MET A 1 -4.11 -18.62 -12.97
CA MET A 1 -4.94 -17.98 -11.94
C MET A 1 -4.02 -17.06 -11.16
N PRO A 2 -3.96 -15.78 -11.54
CA PRO A 2 -3.06 -14.85 -10.89
C PRO A 2 -3.54 -14.57 -9.47
N MET A 3 -2.59 -14.38 -8.56
CA MET A 3 -2.85 -13.97 -7.19
C MET A 3 -1.83 -12.90 -6.80
N ILE A 4 -2.26 -11.95 -5.99
CA ILE A 4 -1.40 -10.87 -5.51
C ILE A 4 -1.50 -10.72 -4.00
N ASP A 5 -0.35 -10.74 -3.33
CA ASP A 5 -0.23 -10.51 -1.90
C ASP A 5 0.19 -9.06 -1.62
N VAL A 6 -0.52 -8.41 -0.71
CA VAL A 6 -0.18 -7.09 -0.20
C VAL A 6 0.20 -7.24 1.26
N TYR A 7 1.46 -6.95 1.54
CA TYR A 7 1.96 -6.84 2.91
C TYR A 7 2.01 -5.37 3.28
N ALA A 8 1.23 -4.99 4.27
CA ALA A 8 1.23 -3.64 4.78
C ALA A 8 1.15 -3.68 6.29
N THR A 9 1.69 -2.65 6.90
CA THR A 9 1.54 -2.45 8.33
C THR A 9 0.08 -2.23 8.72
N GLU A 10 -0.32 -2.70 9.89
CA GLU A 10 -1.69 -2.55 10.42
C GLU A 10 -2.23 -1.12 10.32
N GLY A 11 -3.50 -1.00 9.93
CA GLY A 11 -4.21 0.28 9.84
C GLY A 11 -3.87 1.12 8.59
N THR A 12 -3.05 0.59 7.67
CA THR A 12 -2.73 1.27 6.40
C THR A 12 -3.96 1.45 5.51
N PHE A 13 -4.81 0.42 5.42
CA PHE A 13 -5.98 0.42 4.56
C PHE A 13 -7.27 0.38 5.39
N LYS A 14 -8.18 1.34 5.14
CA LYS A 14 -9.48 1.41 5.84
C LYS A 14 -10.46 0.31 5.41
N ASN A 15 -10.41 -0.11 4.14
CA ASN A 15 -11.32 -1.11 3.58
C ASN A 15 -10.54 -2.17 2.80
N ARG A 16 -10.08 -3.20 3.52
CA ARG A 16 -9.28 -4.31 2.98
C ARG A 16 -10.06 -5.14 1.95
N LYS A 17 -11.37 -5.33 2.15
CA LYS A 17 -12.21 -6.11 1.23
C LYS A 17 -12.35 -5.43 -0.14
N ALA A 18 -12.60 -4.12 -0.15
CA ALA A 18 -12.66 -3.36 -1.40
C ALA A 18 -11.30 -3.38 -2.12
N LEU A 19 -10.21 -3.13 -1.38
CA LEU A 19 -8.86 -3.18 -1.93
C LEU A 19 -8.53 -4.55 -2.54
N ALA A 20 -8.82 -5.65 -1.84
CA ALA A 20 -8.58 -6.99 -2.34
C ALA A 20 -9.34 -7.27 -3.65
N LYS A 21 -10.62 -6.89 -3.71
CA LYS A 21 -11.42 -7.04 -4.94
C LYS A 21 -10.82 -6.24 -6.09
N ASP A 22 -10.44 -4.98 -5.85
CA ASP A 22 -9.94 -4.09 -6.88
C ASP A 22 -8.57 -4.55 -7.42
N LEU A 23 -7.71 -5.08 -6.54
CA LEU A 23 -6.42 -5.66 -6.91
C LEU A 23 -6.56 -6.98 -7.67
N ALA A 24 -7.48 -7.86 -7.26
CA ALA A 24 -7.78 -9.08 -8.01
C ALA A 24 -8.27 -8.74 -9.43
N ALA A 25 -9.15 -7.72 -9.56
CA ALA A 25 -9.57 -7.25 -10.86
C ALA A 25 -8.43 -6.60 -11.66
N ALA A 26 -7.54 -5.86 -11.00
CA ALA A 26 -6.39 -5.22 -11.64
C ALA A 26 -5.39 -6.25 -12.21
N VAL A 27 -5.03 -7.27 -11.42
CA VAL A 27 -4.10 -8.31 -11.87
C VAL A 27 -4.70 -9.12 -13.02
N MET A 28 -6.00 -9.41 -12.98
CA MET A 28 -6.69 -10.09 -14.08
C MET A 28 -6.60 -9.29 -15.40
N ARG A 29 -6.78 -7.96 -15.34
CA ARG A 29 -6.62 -7.06 -16.49
C ARG A 29 -5.18 -7.01 -16.99
N TRP A 30 -4.19 -6.90 -16.09
CA TRP A 30 -2.78 -6.78 -16.46
C TRP A 30 -2.21 -8.06 -17.06
N GLU A 31 -2.57 -9.21 -16.49
CA GLU A 31 -2.15 -10.52 -16.97
C GLU A 31 -2.96 -10.98 -18.21
N ARG A 32 -3.89 -10.14 -18.70
CA ARG A 32 -4.74 -10.40 -19.87
C ARG A 32 -5.49 -11.72 -19.77
N VAL A 33 -5.92 -12.07 -18.56
CA VAL A 33 -6.62 -13.33 -18.30
C VAL A 33 -8.05 -13.25 -18.84
N PRO A 34 -8.55 -14.30 -19.54
CA PRO A 34 -9.90 -14.30 -20.08
C PRO A 34 -10.97 -14.05 -19.02
N GLU A 35 -11.96 -13.23 -19.36
CA GLU A 35 -13.04 -12.84 -18.46
C GLU A 35 -14.16 -13.90 -18.38
N ILE A 36 -13.79 -15.14 -18.04
CA ILE A 36 -14.70 -16.28 -17.87
C ILE A 36 -14.84 -16.67 -16.39
N PRO A 37 -15.93 -17.35 -15.98
CA PRO A 37 -16.19 -17.70 -14.58
C PRO A 37 -15.01 -18.38 -13.87
N LEU A 38 -14.33 -19.31 -14.56
CA LEU A 38 -13.14 -19.97 -14.03
C LEU A 38 -12.09 -18.99 -13.50
N PHE A 39 -11.81 -17.89 -14.21
CA PHE A 39 -10.81 -16.92 -13.75
C PHE A 39 -11.38 -15.87 -12.80
N LYS A 40 -12.66 -15.52 -12.92
CA LYS A 40 -13.33 -14.61 -11.98
C LYS A 40 -13.38 -15.17 -10.57
N ASP A 41 -13.71 -16.45 -10.44
CA ASP A 41 -13.95 -17.09 -9.14
C ASP A 41 -12.65 -17.50 -8.44
N ASN A 42 -11.55 -17.53 -9.18
CA ASN A 42 -10.28 -18.06 -8.69
C ASN A 42 -9.15 -17.00 -8.65
N THR A 43 -9.26 -15.89 -9.38
CA THR A 43 -8.30 -14.78 -9.24
C THR A 43 -8.52 -14.06 -7.92
N ALA A 44 -7.48 -13.90 -7.11
CA ALA A 44 -7.60 -13.39 -5.75
C ALA A 44 -6.52 -12.36 -5.41
N ALA A 45 -6.79 -11.57 -4.37
CA ALA A 45 -5.77 -10.76 -3.72
C ALA A 45 -5.88 -10.96 -2.20
N PHE A 46 -4.73 -11.00 -1.54
CA PHE A 46 -4.63 -11.19 -0.10
C PHE A 46 -4.02 -9.94 0.54
N ILE A 47 -4.62 -9.45 1.62
CA ILE A 47 -4.11 -8.30 2.37
C ILE A 47 -3.65 -8.80 3.74
N HIS A 48 -2.35 -8.71 3.96
CA HIS A 48 -1.68 -9.10 5.20
C HIS A 48 -1.39 -7.84 6.01
N ASP A 49 -2.03 -7.74 7.17
CA ASP A 49 -1.70 -6.71 8.15
C ASP A 49 -0.53 -7.20 9.01
N LEU A 50 0.56 -6.44 9.00
CA LEU A 50 1.78 -6.74 9.74
C LEU A 50 1.96 -5.77 10.91
N PRO A 51 2.48 -6.23 12.05
CA PRO A 51 2.98 -5.34 13.10
C PRO A 51 4.01 -4.35 12.53
N ARG A 52 4.06 -3.14 13.09
CA ARG A 52 4.93 -2.05 12.58
C ARG A 52 6.42 -2.40 12.62
N ASP A 53 6.83 -3.20 13.59
CA ASP A 53 8.19 -3.69 13.80
C ASP A 53 8.53 -4.93 12.96
N ALA A 54 7.53 -5.59 12.36
CA ALA A 54 7.71 -6.73 11.47
C ALA A 54 8.07 -6.33 10.02
N VAL A 55 8.07 -5.03 9.69
CA VAL A 55 8.41 -4.52 8.36
C VAL A 55 9.60 -3.57 8.47
N SER A 56 10.58 -3.74 7.58
CA SER A 56 11.71 -2.81 7.42
C SER A 56 12.18 -2.80 5.97
N ASN A 57 12.75 -1.69 5.53
CA ASN A 57 13.47 -1.63 4.25
C ASN A 57 14.96 -1.35 4.51
N VAL A 58 15.79 -1.38 3.45
CA VAL A 58 17.24 -1.16 3.54
C VAL A 58 17.61 0.18 4.22
N HIS A 59 16.73 1.17 4.12
CA HIS A 59 16.89 2.50 4.73
C HIS A 59 16.34 2.57 6.18
N ARG A 60 15.89 1.46 6.76
CA ARG A 60 15.21 1.34 8.07
C ARG A 60 14.00 2.25 8.24
N ARG A 61 13.31 2.59 7.15
CA ARG A 61 12.15 3.47 7.14
C ARG A 61 10.97 2.79 6.47
N VAL A 62 10.02 2.30 7.26
CA VAL A 62 8.70 1.94 6.72
C VAL A 62 7.79 3.13 6.88
N ALA A 63 7.45 3.75 5.76
CA ALA A 63 6.41 4.78 5.73
C ALA A 63 5.05 4.10 5.87
N LEU A 64 4.51 4.12 7.09
CA LEU A 64 3.09 3.87 7.32
C LEU A 64 2.25 4.99 6.71
N ALA A 65 1.03 4.65 6.31
CA ALA A 65 0.01 5.55 5.76
C ALA A 65 0.08 6.96 6.39
N PRO A 66 -0.14 8.02 5.59
CA PRO A 66 0.22 9.39 5.96
C PRO A 66 -0.50 9.82 7.24
N GLY A 67 0.21 9.75 8.37
CA GLY A 67 -0.10 10.57 9.53
C GLY A 67 0.02 12.01 9.06
N LYS A 68 -1.11 12.75 9.09
CA LYS A 68 -1.28 14.17 8.76
C LYS A 68 0.08 14.85 8.54
N SER A 69 0.38 15.18 7.29
CA SER A 69 1.53 16.01 6.94
C SER A 69 1.54 17.19 7.92
N LYS A 70 2.46 17.17 8.90
CA LYS A 70 2.82 18.37 9.63
C LYS A 70 3.44 19.25 8.56
N ARG A 71 2.64 20.15 7.98
CA ARG A 71 3.16 21.29 7.24
C ARG A 71 4.30 21.84 8.09
N MET A 72 5.51 21.81 7.56
CA MET A 72 6.64 22.47 8.20
C MET A 72 6.16 23.88 8.55
N SER A 73 6.33 24.26 9.81
CA SER A 73 6.17 25.66 10.19
C SER A 73 7.10 26.48 9.29
N SER A 74 6.59 27.59 8.77
CA SER A 74 7.34 28.55 7.95
C SER A 74 8.68 28.94 8.59
N ALA A 75 8.78 28.89 9.92
CA ALA A 75 10.01 29.13 10.68
C ALA A 75 11.10 28.07 10.43
N GLN A 76 10.74 26.80 10.24
CA GLN A 76 11.70 25.72 9.95
C GLN A 76 12.17 25.73 8.50
N ALA A 77 11.35 26.20 7.56
CA ALA A 77 11.75 26.39 6.17
C ALA A 77 12.74 27.56 6.03
N ALA A 78 12.50 28.67 6.73
CA ALA A 78 13.37 29.86 6.71
C ALA A 78 14.78 29.57 7.27
N ARG A 79 14.88 28.82 8.38
CA ARG A 79 16.16 28.46 9.00
C ARG A 79 17.05 27.56 8.14
N ARG A 80 16.48 26.86 7.15
CA ARG A 80 17.24 25.99 6.24
C ARG A 80 17.65 26.70 4.95
N ALA A 81 16.97 27.79 4.59
CA ALA A 81 17.33 28.64 3.45
C ALA A 81 18.44 29.65 3.81
N LEU A 82 18.48 30.11 5.06
CA LEU A 82 19.53 30.98 5.59
C LEU A 82 20.56 30.12 6.31
N GLY A 83 21.47 29.50 5.56
CA GLY A 83 22.62 28.79 6.10
C GLY A 83 23.52 29.70 6.93
N ARG A 84 23.24 29.78 8.23
CA ARG A 84 24.18 30.04 9.34
C ARG A 84 23.77 29.17 10.53
#